data_AF-A0A453D9V0-F1
#
_entry.id   AF-A0A453D9V0-F1
#
_cell.length_a   1.000
_cell.length_b   1.000
_cell.length_c   1.000
_cell.angle_alpha   90.00
_cell.angle_beta   90.00
_cell.angle_gamma   90.00
#
_symmetry.space_group_name_H-M   'P 1'
#
loop_
_entity.id
_entity.type
_entity.pdbx_description
1 polymer ?
#
loop_
_entity_poly.entity_id
_entity_poly.type
_entity_poly.pdbx_seq_one_letter_code
_entity_poly.pdbx_strand_id
1 'polypeptide(L)'
;MASTVAPLNVDVVAVNTTTQNSNASTATKAFNPVVCYSPMMMTTNGMWQDEGVNPLEFSLPLFIVQVAVIVITTRLLVLLLRPFRQPRVIAEILAGVVLGPSMIGQSELWASLVFPVRSLLTLETVAHLGLLFFLFLVGLEMDVDVIRRSGDKAVFVAMAGMALPFCMGIATSFIFRHQVSRNVHQTSFLLFLGVALSVTAFPVLARILAEIKLLNSELGRTAMSAAIVNDMCAWILLALAISISEVDSTALSSLWVLLAGVTFVLFCFYAVRPLMWRIIRSIPEGDDVSNAQITLILTGVMIAGA
;
A
#
# COMPACT_ATOMS: atom_id res chain seq x y z
N MET A 1 -30.38 -16.19 36.00
CA MET A 1 -30.17 -14.77 35.62
C MET A 1 -29.98 -14.73 34.13
N ALA A 2 -31.08 -14.58 33.41
CA ALA A 2 -31.08 -14.44 31.96
C ALA A 2 -30.81 -12.96 31.64
N SER A 3 -29.68 -12.67 31.01
CA SER A 3 -29.47 -11.38 30.36
C SER A 3 -29.62 -11.63 28.86
N THR A 4 -30.79 -11.26 28.36
CA THR A 4 -31.15 -11.25 26.95
C THR A 4 -30.17 -10.35 26.17
N VAL A 5 -29.32 -10.95 25.35
CA VAL A 5 -28.54 -10.23 24.33
C VAL A 5 -29.48 -9.95 23.17
N ALA A 6 -29.89 -8.69 23.04
CA ALA A 6 -30.65 -8.22 21.87
C ALA A 6 -29.76 -8.26 20.62
N PRO A 7 -30.30 -8.59 19.43
CA PRO A 7 -29.53 -8.55 18.19
C PRO A 7 -29.14 -7.10 17.89
N LEU A 8 -27.83 -6.84 17.80
CA LEU A 8 -27.29 -5.53 17.49
C LEU A 8 -27.39 -5.28 15.98
N ASN A 9 -28.39 -4.49 15.61
CA ASN A 9 -28.51 -3.90 14.28
C ASN A 9 -27.22 -3.15 13.90
N VAL A 10 -26.67 -3.48 12.73
CA VAL A 10 -25.75 -2.59 12.01
C VAL A 10 -26.61 -1.46 11.44
N ASP A 11 -26.90 -0.44 12.24
CA ASP A 11 -27.62 0.73 11.73
C ASP A 11 -26.66 1.56 10.87
N VAL A 12 -26.79 1.43 9.55
CA VAL A 12 -26.26 2.43 8.61
C VAL A 12 -27.08 3.70 8.80
N VAL A 13 -26.64 4.55 9.71
CA VAL A 13 -27.29 5.85 9.91
C VAL A 13 -26.89 6.76 8.75
N ALA A 14 -27.85 7.02 7.87
CA ALA A 14 -27.78 8.13 6.94
C ALA A 14 -27.75 9.45 7.72
N VAL A 15 -26.56 9.97 8.00
CA VAL A 15 -26.41 11.29 8.62
C VAL A 15 -26.72 12.36 7.58
N ASN A 16 -27.90 12.95 7.65
CA ASN A 16 -28.27 14.12 6.86
C ASN A 16 -27.57 15.34 7.50
N THR A 17 -26.38 15.72 7.03
CA THR A 17 -25.72 16.96 7.45
C THR A 17 -26.55 18.15 6.96
N THR A 18 -27.48 18.64 7.78
CA THR A 18 -28.16 19.91 7.57
C THR A 18 -27.27 21.05 8.07
N THR A 19 -26.31 21.48 7.26
CA THR A 19 -25.90 22.89 7.29
C THR A 19 -26.91 23.66 6.44
N GLN A 20 -27.81 24.37 7.11
CA GLN A 20 -28.64 25.41 6.49
C GLN A 20 -27.73 26.38 5.73
N ASN A 21 -27.94 26.50 4.42
CA ASN A 21 -27.93 27.79 3.76
C ASN A 21 -28.75 27.72 2.47
N SER A 22 -29.72 28.61 2.41
CA SER A 22 -30.67 28.82 1.33
C SER A 22 -29.94 29.12 0.02
N ASN A 23 -30.18 28.34 -1.02
CA ASN A 23 -30.52 28.78 -2.38
C ASN A 23 -30.51 27.60 -3.36
N ALA A 24 -31.55 27.56 -4.21
CA ALA A 24 -31.85 26.47 -5.12
C ALA A 24 -30.75 26.22 -6.16
N SER A 25 -30.25 25.00 -6.22
CA SER A 25 -29.79 24.33 -7.44
C SER A 25 -29.55 22.84 -7.14
N THR A 26 -29.94 22.00 -8.08
CA THR A 26 -30.02 20.53 -8.01
C THR A 26 -28.64 19.91 -7.77
N ALA A 27 -28.23 19.79 -6.51
CA ALA A 27 -27.01 19.10 -6.11
C ALA A 27 -27.33 17.66 -5.69
N THR A 28 -26.84 16.69 -6.46
CA THR A 28 -26.85 15.27 -6.09
C THR A 28 -26.12 15.11 -4.76
N LYS A 29 -26.85 14.88 -3.65
CA LYS A 29 -26.26 14.65 -2.33
C LYS A 29 -25.40 13.39 -2.38
N ALA A 30 -24.08 13.54 -2.25
CA ALA A 30 -23.19 12.42 -1.98
C ALA A 30 -23.51 11.88 -0.58
N PHE A 31 -24.10 10.69 -0.51
CA PHE A 31 -24.30 9.97 0.74
C PHE A 31 -22.97 9.37 1.17
N ASN A 32 -22.33 9.96 2.19
CA ASN A 32 -21.23 9.30 2.89
C ASN A 32 -21.83 8.48 4.03
N PRO A 33 -21.88 7.13 3.94
CA PRO A 33 -22.41 6.32 5.02
C PRO A 33 -21.47 6.43 6.22
N VAL A 34 -21.98 6.97 7.33
CA VAL A 34 -21.26 6.96 8.62
C VAL A 34 -21.53 5.62 9.26
N VAL A 35 -20.51 4.76 9.30
CA VAL A 35 -20.59 3.43 9.92
C VAL A 35 -20.18 3.55 11.38
N CYS A 36 -21.16 3.66 12.28
CA CYS A 36 -20.93 3.62 13.72
C CYS A 36 -20.74 2.17 14.17
N TYR A 37 -19.67 1.89 14.93
CA TYR A 37 -19.36 0.53 15.35
C TYR A 37 -18.77 0.49 16.77
N SER A 38 -19.13 -0.54 17.56
CA SER A 38 -18.55 -0.77 18.88
C SER A 38 -17.20 -1.51 18.76
N PRO A 39 -16.08 -0.93 19.20
CA PRO A 39 -14.74 -1.51 19.03
C PRO A 39 -14.38 -2.64 20.01
N MET A 40 -15.29 -3.04 20.91
CA MET A 40 -14.93 -3.85 22.08
C MET A 40 -15.19 -5.38 21.98
N MET A 41 -15.40 -5.95 20.80
CA MET A 41 -15.52 -7.41 20.63
C MET A 41 -14.27 -8.00 19.96
N MET A 42 -13.21 -8.21 20.75
CA MET A 42 -11.89 -8.65 20.29
C MET A 42 -11.71 -10.18 20.31
N THR A 43 -12.34 -10.88 21.26
CA THR A 43 -12.16 -12.32 21.49
C THR A 43 -13.51 -13.00 21.74
N THR A 44 -13.76 -14.13 21.09
CA THR A 44 -14.89 -15.02 21.40
C THR A 44 -14.49 -16.02 22.49
N ASN A 45 -15.42 -16.43 23.35
CA ASN A 45 -15.20 -17.50 24.35
C ASN A 45 -15.15 -18.90 23.71
N GLY A 46 -15.16 -18.98 22.38
CA GLY A 46 -14.97 -20.20 21.62
C GLY A 46 -16.24 -20.66 20.95
N MET A 47 -16.07 -21.29 19.79
CA MET A 47 -17.13 -21.82 18.93
C MET A 47 -18.08 -22.85 19.60
N TRP A 48 -17.72 -23.33 20.78
CA TRP A 48 -18.45 -24.35 21.54
C TRP A 48 -19.12 -23.83 22.83
N GLN A 49 -18.87 -22.57 23.24
CA GLN A 49 -19.38 -22.02 24.50
C GLN A 49 -20.52 -21.01 24.33
N ASP A 50 -20.61 -20.34 23.17
CA ASP A 50 -21.67 -19.39 22.87
C ASP A 50 -22.66 -19.99 21.85
N GLU A 51 -23.71 -20.67 22.33
CA GLU A 51 -24.84 -21.08 21.48
C GLU A 51 -25.60 -19.84 21.00
N GLY A 52 -25.32 -19.39 19.76
CA GLY A 52 -26.12 -18.38 19.07
C GLY A 52 -25.41 -17.08 18.69
N VAL A 53 -24.11 -16.93 18.97
CA VAL A 53 -23.32 -15.76 18.53
C VAL A 53 -22.48 -16.16 17.31
N ASN A 54 -22.61 -15.43 16.20
CA ASN A 54 -21.79 -15.68 15.01
C ASN A 54 -20.32 -15.33 15.33
N PRO A 55 -19.37 -16.29 15.28
CA PRO A 55 -17.97 -16.02 15.61
C PRO A 55 -17.28 -15.06 14.63
N LEU A 56 -17.91 -14.83 13.47
CA LEU A 56 -17.51 -13.87 12.43
C LEU A 56 -17.77 -12.40 12.83
N GLU A 57 -18.53 -12.15 13.89
CA GLU A 57 -18.74 -10.78 14.42
C GLU A 57 -17.50 -10.28 15.20
N PHE A 58 -16.61 -11.18 15.60
CA PHE A 58 -15.37 -10.84 16.30
C PHE A 58 -14.22 -10.58 15.33
N SER A 59 -13.38 -9.58 15.62
CA SER A 59 -12.32 -9.14 14.72
C SER A 59 -11.23 -10.19 14.47
N LEU A 60 -10.79 -10.93 15.50
CA LEU A 60 -9.70 -11.90 15.37
C LEU A 60 -10.08 -13.17 14.59
N PRO A 61 -11.20 -13.87 14.88
CA PRO A 61 -11.61 -15.03 14.10
C PRO A 61 -11.89 -14.67 12.64
N LEU A 62 -12.54 -13.53 12.39
CA LEU A 62 -12.77 -13.03 11.04
C LEU A 62 -11.44 -12.80 10.29
N PHE A 63 -10.47 -12.16 10.93
CA PHE A 63 -9.16 -11.93 10.32
C PHE A 63 -8.44 -13.24 9.97
N ILE A 64 -8.48 -14.24 10.84
CA ILE A 64 -7.88 -15.57 10.56
C ILE A 64 -8.57 -16.23 9.36
N VAL A 65 -9.90 -16.17 9.29
CA VAL A 65 -10.68 -16.70 8.16
C VAL A 65 -10.31 -15.96 6.87
N GLN A 66 -10.21 -14.63 6.91
CA GLN A 66 -9.81 -13.83 5.75
C GLN A 66 -8.43 -14.22 5.23
N VAL A 67 -7.43 -14.29 6.11
CA VAL A 67 -6.07 -14.71 5.74
C VAL A 67 -6.07 -16.14 5.20
N ALA A 68 -6.83 -17.05 5.81
CA ALA A 68 -6.95 -18.42 5.32
C ALA A 68 -7.54 -18.47 3.89
N VAL A 69 -8.62 -17.74 3.64
CA VAL A 69 -9.26 -17.64 2.32
C VAL A 69 -8.30 -17.03 1.29
N ILE A 70 -7.60 -15.94 1.64
CA ILE A 70 -6.60 -15.29 0.77
C ILE A 70 -5.48 -16.26 0.42
N VAL A 71 -4.91 -16.96 1.41
CA VAL A 71 -3.82 -17.91 1.22
C VAL A 71 -4.26 -19.10 0.39
N ILE A 72 -5.41 -19.71 0.69
CA ILE A 72 -5.94 -20.86 -0.07
C ILE A 72 -6.18 -20.48 -1.52
N THR A 73 -6.85 -19.35 -1.76
CA THR A 73 -7.17 -18.87 -3.11
C THR A 73 -5.89 -18.57 -3.89
N THR A 74 -4.94 -17.88 -3.26
CA THR A 74 -3.62 -17.62 -3.84
C THR A 74 -2.90 -18.92 -4.22
N ARG A 75 -2.85 -19.90 -3.31
CA ARG A 75 -2.17 -21.17 -3.55
C ARG A 75 -2.83 -21.95 -4.71
N LEU A 76 -4.16 -21.95 -4.77
CA LEU A 76 -4.91 -22.56 -5.85
C LEU A 76 -4.58 -21.90 -7.20
N LEU A 77 -4.58 -20.57 -7.25
CA LEU A 77 -4.23 -19.82 -8.46
C LEU A 77 -2.78 -20.04 -8.86
N VAL A 78 -1.84 -20.08 -7.91
CA VAL A 78 -0.43 -20.40 -8.20
C VAL A 78 -0.31 -21.79 -8.82
N LEU A 79 -1.03 -22.79 -8.31
CA LEU A 79 -1.03 -24.15 -8.88
C LEU A 79 -1.63 -24.17 -10.29
N LEU A 80 -2.71 -23.42 -10.51
CA LEU A 80 -3.38 -23.32 -11.81
C LEU A 80 -2.53 -22.56 -12.85
N LEU A 81 -1.81 -21.52 -12.42
CA LEU A 81 -0.97 -20.69 -13.28
C LEU A 81 0.46 -21.22 -13.46
N ARG A 82 0.88 -22.20 -12.64
CA ARG A 82 2.17 -22.88 -12.76
C ARG A 82 2.53 -23.34 -14.19
N PRO A 83 1.62 -23.97 -14.97
CA PRO A 83 1.92 -24.35 -16.36
C PRO A 83 2.21 -23.14 -17.28
N PHE A 84 1.73 -21.95 -16.95
CA PHE A 84 1.92 -20.73 -17.76
C PHE A 84 3.23 -19.99 -17.47
N ARG A 85 4.09 -20.49 -16.57
CA ARG A 85 5.38 -19.87 -16.20
C ARG A 85 5.27 -18.41 -15.73
N GLN A 86 4.14 -18.05 -15.10
CA GLN A 86 3.93 -16.72 -14.55
C GLN A 86 4.61 -16.58 -13.17
N PRO A 87 5.24 -15.44 -12.86
CA PRO A 87 5.68 -15.12 -11.49
C PRO A 87 4.54 -15.23 -10.49
N ARG A 88 4.83 -15.72 -9.28
CA ARG A 88 3.84 -15.90 -8.21
C ARG A 88 3.10 -14.62 -7.85
N VAL A 89 3.78 -13.47 -7.95
CA VAL A 89 3.17 -12.15 -7.71
C VAL A 89 1.91 -11.91 -8.57
N ILE A 90 1.90 -12.40 -9.81
CA ILE A 90 0.75 -12.25 -10.70
C ILE A 90 -0.44 -13.09 -10.22
N ALA A 91 -0.19 -14.32 -9.77
CA ALA A 91 -1.23 -15.16 -9.19
C ALA A 91 -1.82 -14.56 -7.89
N GLU A 92 -0.99 -13.87 -7.09
CA GLU A 92 -1.43 -13.14 -5.91
C GLU A 92 -2.32 -11.93 -6.25
N ILE A 93 -1.93 -11.14 -7.25
CA ILE A 93 -2.76 -10.02 -7.75
C ILE A 93 -4.09 -10.55 -8.28
N LEU A 94 -4.06 -11.62 -9.07
CA LEU A 94 -5.28 -12.26 -9.59
C LEU A 94 -6.16 -12.81 -8.47
N ALA A 95 -5.59 -13.38 -7.40
CA ALA A 95 -6.35 -13.82 -6.24
C ALA A 95 -7.07 -12.64 -5.57
N GLY A 96 -6.39 -11.49 -5.45
CA GLY A 96 -7.01 -10.25 -4.98
C GLY A 96 -8.16 -9.77 -5.88
N VAL A 97 -8.00 -9.82 -7.20
CA VAL A 97 -9.06 -9.46 -8.17
C VAL A 97 -10.25 -10.40 -8.07
N VAL A 98 -10.01 -11.70 -7.92
CA VAL A 98 -11.05 -12.74 -7.80
C VAL A 98 -11.82 -12.58 -6.49
N LEU A 99 -11.13 -12.39 -5.37
CA LEU A 99 -11.75 -12.21 -4.04
C LEU A 99 -12.37 -10.83 -3.86
N GLY A 100 -11.89 -9.83 -4.60
CA GLY A 100 -12.39 -8.46 -4.57
C GLY A 100 -13.76 -8.30 -5.24
N PRO A 101 -14.26 -7.05 -5.29
CA PRO A 101 -15.57 -6.73 -5.87
C PRO A 101 -15.63 -6.98 -7.39
N SER A 102 -14.51 -7.25 -8.05
CA SER A 102 -14.47 -7.52 -9.49
C SER A 102 -15.09 -8.87 -9.88
N MET A 103 -15.08 -9.87 -8.98
CA MET A 103 -15.70 -11.18 -9.25
C MET A 103 -16.56 -11.67 -8.09
N ILE A 104 -15.96 -12.29 -7.07
CA ILE A 104 -16.72 -12.96 -5.99
C ILE A 104 -17.35 -11.93 -5.05
N GLY A 105 -16.70 -10.79 -4.83
CA GLY A 105 -17.20 -9.70 -4.00
C GLY A 105 -18.39 -8.93 -4.57
N GLN A 106 -18.90 -9.28 -5.76
CA GLN A 106 -20.16 -8.72 -6.28
C GLN A 106 -21.39 -9.22 -5.51
N SER A 107 -21.28 -10.40 -4.88
CA SER A 107 -22.34 -10.90 -4.01
C SER A 107 -22.29 -10.17 -2.68
N GLU A 108 -23.32 -9.37 -2.37
CA GLU A 108 -23.44 -8.64 -1.10
C GLU A 108 -23.33 -9.57 0.12
N LEU A 109 -23.80 -10.81 -0.02
CA LEU A 109 -23.73 -11.83 1.02
C LEU A 109 -22.27 -12.23 1.30
N TRP A 110 -21.47 -12.45 0.26
CA TRP A 110 -20.06 -12.82 0.40
C TRP A 110 -19.21 -11.65 0.90
N ALA A 111 -19.45 -10.45 0.39
CA ALA A 111 -18.77 -9.23 0.80
C ALA A 111 -19.05 -8.90 2.27
N SER A 112 -20.31 -8.98 2.72
CA SER A 112 -20.67 -8.69 4.11
C SER A 112 -20.21 -9.76 5.11
N LEU A 113 -20.22 -11.04 4.71
CA LEU A 113 -19.80 -12.15 5.58
C LEU A 113 -18.28 -12.28 5.73
N VAL A 114 -17.52 -12.16 4.64
CA VAL A 114 -16.08 -12.44 4.63
C VAL A 114 -15.25 -11.17 4.66
N PHE A 115 -15.69 -10.07 4.05
CA PHE A 115 -14.93 -8.82 3.95
C PHE A 115 -15.74 -7.57 4.39
N PRO A 116 -16.28 -7.53 5.62
CA PRO A 116 -16.99 -6.36 6.10
C PRO A 116 -16.06 -5.14 6.18
N VAL A 117 -16.60 -3.94 5.93
CA VAL A 117 -15.83 -2.67 5.88
C VAL A 117 -14.92 -2.48 7.12
N ARG A 118 -15.37 -2.91 8.31
CA ARG A 118 -14.60 -2.85 9.56
C ARG A 118 -13.25 -3.59 9.45
N SER A 119 -13.26 -4.76 8.82
CA SER A 119 -12.10 -5.64 8.73
C SER A 119 -11.09 -5.23 7.66
N LEU A 120 -11.52 -4.40 6.70
CA LEU A 120 -10.63 -3.91 5.64
C LEU A 120 -9.52 -3.05 6.22
N LEU A 121 -9.82 -2.21 7.22
CA LEU A 121 -8.82 -1.40 7.93
C LEU A 121 -7.76 -2.28 8.62
N THR A 122 -8.19 -3.36 9.28
CA THR A 122 -7.25 -4.31 9.91
C THR A 122 -6.44 -5.09 8.88
N LEU A 123 -7.05 -5.48 7.76
CA LEU A 123 -6.36 -6.18 6.68
C LEU A 123 -5.33 -5.26 6.00
N GLU A 124 -5.70 -4.01 5.75
CA GLU A 124 -4.86 -3.00 5.12
C GLU A 124 -3.65 -2.64 5.98
N THR A 125 -3.85 -2.45 7.29
CA THR A 125 -2.73 -2.17 8.21
C THR A 125 -1.74 -3.34 8.26
N VAL A 126 -2.22 -4.59 8.32
CA VAL A 126 -1.35 -5.77 8.26
C VAL A 126 -0.68 -5.92 6.90
N ALA A 127 -1.38 -5.59 5.80
CA ALA A 127 -0.81 -5.63 4.45
C ALA A 127 0.34 -4.63 4.29
N HIS A 128 0.19 -3.40 4.79
CA HIS A 128 1.25 -2.40 4.82
C HIS A 128 2.45 -2.87 5.66
N LEU A 129 2.19 -3.46 6.84
CA LEU A 129 3.22 -4.05 7.69
C LEU A 129 4.01 -5.15 6.96
N GLY A 130 3.28 -6.05 6.28
CA GLY A 130 3.86 -7.14 5.50
C GLY A 130 4.67 -6.65 4.32
N LEU A 131 4.18 -5.63 3.60
CA LEU A 131 4.90 -4.98 2.51
C LEU A 131 6.19 -4.32 3.00
N LEU A 132 6.14 -3.64 4.13
CA LEU A 132 7.28 -2.97 4.76
C LEU A 132 8.38 -3.99 5.12
N PHE A 133 8.04 -5.07 5.82
CA PHE A 133 9.00 -6.13 6.14
C PHE A 133 9.51 -6.86 4.89
N PHE A 134 8.64 -7.07 3.91
CA PHE A 134 9.03 -7.65 2.62
C PHE A 134 10.09 -6.78 1.91
N LEU A 135 9.85 -5.47 1.84
CA LEU A 135 10.80 -4.51 1.28
C LEU A 135 12.12 -4.47 2.04
N PHE A 136 12.06 -4.56 3.37
CA PHE A 136 13.26 -4.65 4.21
C PHE A 136 14.08 -5.90 3.88
N LEU A 137 13.45 -7.08 3.79
CA LEU A 137 14.13 -8.33 3.43
C LEU A 137 14.77 -8.25 2.03
N VAL A 138 14.06 -7.70 1.05
CA VAL A 138 14.62 -7.52 -0.29
C VAL A 138 15.76 -6.51 -0.30
N GLY A 139 15.68 -5.45 0.51
CA GLY A 139 16.77 -4.50 0.71
C GLY A 139 18.01 -5.13 1.35
N LEU A 140 17.83 -6.12 2.25
CA LEU A 140 18.94 -6.88 2.84
C LEU A 140 19.60 -7.85 1.85
N GLU A 141 18.84 -8.41 0.91
CA GLU A 141 19.38 -9.30 -0.13
C GLU A 141 20.13 -8.54 -1.24
N MET A 142 19.93 -7.22 -1.31
CA MET A 142 20.45 -6.36 -2.36
C MET A 142 21.84 -5.80 -2.06
N ASP A 143 22.77 -5.99 -2.99
CA ASP A 143 24.10 -5.36 -2.94
C ASP A 143 24.06 -3.91 -3.44
N VAL A 144 24.17 -2.97 -2.50
CA VAL A 144 24.09 -1.51 -2.74
C VAL A 144 25.32 -0.96 -3.48
N ASP A 145 26.51 -1.52 -3.24
CA ASP A 145 27.76 -1.06 -3.85
C ASP A 145 27.77 -1.35 -5.35
N VAL A 146 27.17 -2.49 -5.68
CA VAL A 146 26.92 -2.99 -7.02
C VAL A 146 25.94 -2.10 -7.80
N ILE A 147 24.88 -1.60 -7.14
CA ILE A 147 23.88 -0.70 -7.73
C ILE A 147 24.48 0.68 -8.02
N ARG A 148 25.32 1.17 -7.11
CA ARG A 148 25.99 2.48 -7.26
C ARG A 148 26.91 2.53 -8.47
N ARG A 149 27.59 1.42 -8.80
CA ARG A 149 28.50 1.34 -9.96
C ARG A 149 27.78 1.36 -11.31
N SER A 150 26.50 0.98 -11.36
CA SER A 150 25.69 0.98 -12.59
C SER A 150 24.96 2.30 -12.86
N GLY A 151 25.15 3.31 -11.99
CA GLY A 151 24.31 4.50 -11.87
C GLY A 151 24.03 5.26 -13.17
N ASP A 152 25.05 5.58 -13.97
CA ASP A 152 24.85 6.44 -15.15
C ASP A 152 23.94 5.79 -16.21
N LYS A 153 24.12 4.49 -16.46
CA LYS A 153 23.28 3.73 -17.38
C LYS A 153 21.86 3.56 -16.82
N ALA A 154 21.76 3.31 -15.52
CA ALA A 154 20.48 3.14 -14.84
C ALA A 154 19.64 4.42 -14.84
N VAL A 155 20.25 5.58 -14.62
CA VAL A 155 19.59 6.90 -14.68
C VAL A 155 19.06 7.17 -16.08
N PHE A 156 19.84 6.87 -17.12
CA PHE A 156 19.36 7.03 -18.50
C PHE A 156 18.15 6.15 -18.80
N VAL A 157 18.18 4.86 -18.38
CA VAL A 157 17.06 3.92 -18.55
C VAL A 157 15.84 4.37 -17.75
N ALA A 158 16.02 4.83 -16.51
CA ALA A 158 14.99 5.37 -15.65
C ALA A 158 14.28 6.57 -16.31
N MET A 159 15.06 7.59 -16.71
CA MET A 159 14.55 8.80 -17.34
C MET A 159 13.85 8.51 -18.68
N ALA A 160 14.43 7.67 -19.53
CA ALA A 160 13.81 7.27 -20.79
C ALA A 160 12.51 6.48 -20.56
N GLY A 161 12.53 5.56 -19.61
CA GLY A 161 11.38 4.72 -19.24
C GLY A 161 10.26 5.49 -18.55
N MET A 162 10.55 6.60 -17.87
CA MET A 162 9.56 7.47 -17.23
C MET A 162 9.02 8.54 -18.18
N ALA A 163 9.88 9.14 -19.01
CA ALA A 163 9.49 10.23 -19.92
C ALA A 163 8.47 9.78 -20.97
N LEU A 164 8.60 8.57 -21.53
CA LEU A 164 7.67 8.04 -22.52
C LEU A 164 6.22 7.89 -21.99
N PRO A 165 5.96 7.12 -20.92
CA PRO A 165 4.61 7.00 -20.36
C PRO A 165 4.10 8.32 -19.76
N PHE A 166 4.98 9.18 -19.24
CA PHE A 166 4.58 10.51 -18.76
C PHE A 166 4.04 11.38 -19.90
N CYS A 167 4.75 11.45 -21.02
CA CYS A 167 4.30 12.15 -22.22
C CYS A 167 3.01 11.54 -22.79
N MET A 168 2.90 10.20 -22.80
CA MET A 168 1.65 9.53 -23.19
C MET A 168 0.49 9.89 -22.26
N GLY A 169 0.71 9.92 -20.94
CA GLY A 169 -0.33 10.29 -19.98
C GLY A 169 -0.80 11.73 -20.13
N ILE A 170 0.12 12.66 -20.41
CA ILE A 170 -0.24 14.05 -20.77
C ILE A 170 -1.05 14.07 -22.07
N ALA A 171 -0.61 13.35 -23.11
CA ALA A 171 -1.32 13.30 -24.38
C ALA A 171 -2.74 12.72 -24.24
N THR A 172 -2.90 11.63 -23.48
CA THR A 172 -4.21 11.04 -23.18
C THR A 172 -5.08 11.98 -22.36
N SER A 173 -4.50 12.74 -21.42
CA SER A 173 -5.22 13.78 -20.67
C SER A 173 -5.81 14.85 -21.59
N PHE A 174 -5.08 15.25 -22.63
CA PHE A 174 -5.59 16.19 -23.63
C PHE A 174 -6.75 15.63 -24.46
N ILE A 175 -6.78 14.34 -24.73
CA ILE A 175 -7.90 13.69 -25.44
C ILE A 175 -9.14 13.62 -24.53
N PHE A 176 -8.95 13.23 -23.27
CA PHE A 176 -10.03 13.12 -22.27
C PHE A 176 -10.49 14.45 -21.69
N ARG A 177 -9.83 15.57 -22.05
CA ARG A 177 -10.16 16.93 -21.58
C ARG A 177 -11.64 17.30 -21.74
N HIS A 178 -12.31 16.72 -22.75
CA HIS A 178 -13.69 17.06 -23.09
C HIS A 178 -14.73 16.27 -22.28
N GLN A 179 -14.32 15.20 -21.60
CA GLN A 179 -15.17 14.35 -20.76
C GLN A 179 -15.03 14.66 -19.26
N VAL A 180 -14.00 15.41 -18.87
CA VAL A 180 -13.74 15.79 -17.47
C VAL A 180 -14.59 17.00 -17.09
N SER A 181 -15.23 16.91 -15.91
CA SER A 181 -16.04 17.97 -15.30
C SER A 181 -15.30 19.32 -15.23
N ARG A 182 -16.03 20.42 -15.43
CA ARG A 182 -15.52 21.82 -15.42
C ARG A 182 -14.90 22.29 -14.10
N ASN A 183 -14.94 21.48 -13.04
CA ASN A 183 -14.57 21.84 -11.67
C ASN A 183 -13.19 21.36 -11.22
N VAL A 184 -12.34 20.80 -12.10
CA VAL A 184 -10.98 20.35 -11.73
C VAL A 184 -9.93 21.24 -12.38
N HIS A 185 -8.90 21.65 -11.62
CA HIS A 185 -7.75 22.35 -12.18
C HIS A 185 -7.09 21.49 -13.26
N GLN A 186 -7.13 22.01 -14.49
CA GLN A 186 -6.68 21.31 -15.68
C GLN A 186 -5.21 20.87 -15.56
N THR A 187 -4.34 21.73 -15.05
CA THR A 187 -2.92 21.42 -14.86
C THR A 187 -2.69 20.28 -13.87
N SER A 188 -3.45 20.24 -12.76
CA SER A 188 -3.34 19.20 -11.73
C SER A 188 -3.80 17.85 -12.28
N PHE A 189 -4.87 17.83 -13.09
CA PHE A 189 -5.33 16.60 -13.76
C PHE A 189 -4.30 16.06 -14.77
N LEU A 190 -3.72 16.94 -15.60
CA LEU A 190 -2.69 16.55 -16.58
C LEU A 190 -1.44 15.97 -15.90
N LEU A 191 -0.95 16.65 -14.85
CA LEU A 191 0.19 16.19 -14.10
C LEU A 191 -0.12 14.89 -13.35
N PHE A 192 -1.28 14.81 -12.69
CA PHE A 192 -1.67 13.61 -11.96
C PHE A 192 -1.74 12.39 -12.87
N LEU A 193 -2.36 12.49 -14.05
CA LEU A 193 -2.45 11.37 -14.98
C LEU A 193 -1.09 11.02 -15.60
N GLY A 194 -0.27 12.02 -15.94
CA GLY A 194 1.10 11.81 -16.41
C GLY A 194 1.98 11.11 -15.37
N VAL A 195 1.89 11.51 -14.10
CA VAL A 195 2.59 10.86 -13.00
C VAL A 195 2.06 9.45 -12.79
N ALA A 196 0.74 9.27 -12.66
CA ALA A 196 0.11 7.98 -12.40
C ALA A 196 0.49 6.89 -13.43
N LEU A 197 0.66 7.27 -14.70
CA LEU A 197 1.06 6.33 -15.76
C LEU A 197 2.57 6.09 -15.84
N SER A 198 3.40 6.96 -15.26
CA SER A 198 4.87 6.85 -15.30
C SER A 198 5.49 6.24 -14.04
N VAL A 199 4.77 6.17 -12.92
CA VAL A 199 5.26 5.53 -11.69
C VAL A 199 5.38 4.02 -11.85
N THR A 200 6.57 3.50 -11.56
CA THR A 200 6.85 2.06 -11.49
C THR A 200 7.06 1.63 -10.05
N ALA A 201 6.34 0.61 -9.59
CA ALA A 201 6.48 0.11 -8.22
C ALA A 201 7.78 -0.72 -8.06
N PHE A 202 8.81 -0.11 -7.46
CA PHE A 202 10.04 -0.80 -7.04
C PHE A 202 9.80 -2.11 -6.27
N PRO A 203 8.89 -2.18 -5.26
CA PRO A 203 8.70 -3.39 -4.47
C PRO A 203 8.33 -4.63 -5.31
N VAL A 204 7.47 -4.41 -6.30
CA VAL A 204 6.97 -5.47 -7.18
C VAL A 204 8.07 -5.95 -8.12
N LEU A 205 8.83 -5.03 -8.71
CA LEU A 205 9.98 -5.39 -9.56
C LEU A 205 11.01 -6.20 -8.77
N ALA A 206 11.38 -5.71 -7.58
CA ALA A 206 12.34 -6.35 -6.70
C ALA A 206 11.94 -7.79 -6.37
N ARG A 207 10.65 -7.99 -6.06
CA ARG A 207 10.06 -9.29 -5.80
C ARG A 207 10.14 -10.24 -6.98
N ILE A 208 9.75 -9.77 -8.17
CA ILE A 208 9.77 -10.58 -9.39
C ILE A 208 11.20 -11.03 -9.69
N LEU A 209 12.17 -10.11 -9.57
CA LEU A 209 13.58 -10.36 -9.84
C LEU A 209 14.20 -11.34 -8.83
N ALA A 210 13.78 -11.27 -7.56
CA ALA A 210 14.15 -12.20 -6.50
C ALA A 210 13.62 -13.60 -6.80
N GLU A 211 12.34 -13.69 -7.18
CA GLU A 211 11.67 -14.95 -7.46
C GLU A 211 12.30 -15.70 -8.64
N ILE A 212 12.67 -14.97 -9.70
CA ILE A 212 13.35 -15.53 -10.88
C ILE A 212 14.87 -15.68 -10.69
N LYS A 213 15.41 -15.35 -9.50
CA LYS A 213 16.84 -15.43 -9.15
C LYS A 213 17.77 -14.60 -10.06
N LEU A 214 17.27 -13.49 -10.61
CA LEU A 214 18.04 -12.58 -11.48
C LEU A 214 18.52 -11.31 -10.78
N LEU A 215 18.24 -11.12 -9.48
CA LEU A 215 18.65 -9.92 -8.71
C LEU A 215 20.12 -9.55 -8.89
N ASN A 216 21.02 -10.54 -8.81
CA ASN A 216 22.47 -10.32 -8.85
C ASN A 216 23.05 -10.29 -10.28
N SER A 217 22.23 -10.51 -11.30
CA SER A 217 22.67 -10.40 -12.70
C SER A 217 22.92 -8.93 -13.09
N GLU A 218 23.73 -8.67 -14.12
CA GLU A 218 23.95 -7.29 -14.59
C GLU A 218 22.64 -6.61 -14.99
N LEU A 219 21.74 -7.33 -15.67
CA LEU A 219 20.42 -6.86 -16.03
C LEU A 219 19.59 -6.54 -14.78
N GLY A 220 19.57 -7.45 -13.81
CA GLY A 220 18.86 -7.25 -12.55
C GLY A 220 19.34 -6.01 -11.79
N ARG A 221 20.66 -5.85 -11.65
CA ARG A 221 21.28 -4.70 -11.01
C ARG A 221 20.93 -3.37 -11.69
N THR A 222 20.99 -3.33 -13.02
CA THR A 222 20.61 -2.13 -13.77
C THR A 222 19.12 -1.80 -13.64
N ALA A 223 18.26 -2.81 -13.68
CA ALA A 223 16.82 -2.65 -13.50
C ALA A 223 16.46 -2.17 -12.08
N MET A 224 17.09 -2.74 -11.04
CA MET A 224 16.91 -2.33 -9.65
C MET A 224 17.38 -0.89 -9.42
N SER A 225 18.56 -0.52 -9.94
CA SER A 225 19.09 0.84 -9.87
C SER A 225 18.16 1.85 -10.56
N ALA A 226 17.67 1.51 -11.76
CA ALA A 226 16.73 2.36 -12.48
C ALA A 226 15.39 2.51 -11.74
N ALA A 227 14.88 1.43 -11.14
CA ALA A 227 13.64 1.46 -10.37
C ALA A 227 13.74 2.32 -9.11
N ILE A 228 14.89 2.33 -8.41
CA ILE A 228 15.12 3.20 -7.26
C ILE A 228 15.09 4.67 -7.70
N VAL A 229 15.77 5.00 -8.80
CA VAL A 229 15.76 6.36 -9.36
C VAL A 229 14.34 6.78 -9.75
N ASN A 230 13.59 5.89 -10.41
CA ASN A 230 12.19 6.13 -10.76
C ASN A 230 11.31 6.34 -9.53
N ASP A 231 11.48 5.56 -8.46
CA ASP A 231 10.68 5.69 -7.24
C ASP A 231 10.95 7.05 -6.56
N MET A 232 12.23 7.47 -6.47
CA MET A 232 12.58 8.81 -5.98
C MET A 232 11.95 9.93 -6.82
N CYS A 233 12.03 9.83 -8.15
CA CYS A 233 11.40 10.78 -9.06
C CYS A 233 9.86 10.78 -8.93
N ALA A 234 9.25 9.61 -8.76
CA ALA A 234 7.80 9.45 -8.59
C ALA A 234 7.30 10.17 -7.34
N TRP A 235 7.97 10.03 -6.20
CA TRP A 235 7.59 10.73 -4.96
C TRP A 235 7.71 12.25 -5.10
N ILE A 236 8.76 12.75 -5.76
CA ILE A 236 8.93 14.19 -6.03
C ILE A 236 7.81 14.71 -6.93
N LEU A 237 7.51 14.00 -8.02
CA LEU A 237 6.46 14.39 -8.96
C LEU A 237 5.05 14.28 -8.34
N LEU A 238 4.82 13.28 -7.49
CA LEU A 238 3.56 13.13 -6.76
C LEU A 238 3.38 14.27 -5.75
N ALA A 239 4.42 14.64 -5.00
CA ALA A 239 4.39 15.80 -4.11
C ALA A 239 4.09 17.09 -4.88
N LEU A 240 4.72 17.27 -6.05
CA LEU A 240 4.43 18.40 -6.93
C LEU A 240 2.97 18.39 -7.44
N ALA A 241 2.46 17.22 -7.84
CA ALA A 241 1.08 17.07 -8.31
C ALA A 241 0.07 17.42 -7.20
N ILE A 242 0.30 16.95 -5.97
CA ILE A 242 -0.52 17.27 -4.80
C ILE A 242 -0.46 18.77 -4.51
N SER A 243 0.74 19.35 -4.51
CA SER A 243 0.97 20.78 -4.27
C SER A 243 0.22 21.70 -5.24
N ILE A 244 0.02 21.27 -6.49
CA ILE A 244 -0.70 22.04 -7.51
C ILE A 244 -2.21 21.76 -7.45
N SER A 245 -2.63 20.66 -6.80
CA SER A 245 -4.04 20.29 -6.67
C SER A 245 -4.78 20.96 -5.52
N GLU A 246 -4.07 21.41 -4.48
CA GLU A 246 -4.68 22.18 -3.39
C GLU A 246 -4.90 23.64 -3.81
N VAL A 247 -6.16 24.04 -3.91
CA VAL A 247 -6.58 25.37 -4.40
C VAL A 247 -6.56 26.44 -3.31
N ASP A 248 -6.53 26.05 -2.03
CA ASP A 248 -6.76 26.94 -0.89
C ASP A 248 -5.68 26.88 0.23
N SER A 249 -4.62 26.09 0.07
CA SER A 249 -3.57 26.00 1.10
C SER A 249 -2.39 26.95 0.76
N THR A 250 -1.91 27.66 1.78
CA THR A 250 -0.72 28.50 1.68
C THR A 250 0.43 27.65 1.16
N ALA A 251 1.15 28.09 0.11
CA ALA A 251 2.30 27.36 -0.47
C ALA A 251 3.36 26.87 0.56
N LEU A 252 3.30 27.43 1.78
CA LEU A 252 4.03 27.00 2.96
C LEU A 252 3.73 25.55 3.40
N SER A 253 2.51 25.02 3.27
CA SER A 253 2.16 23.65 3.70
C SER A 253 2.87 22.59 2.86
N SER A 254 2.82 22.71 1.53
CA SER A 254 3.52 21.84 0.59
C SER A 254 5.04 21.88 0.78
N LEU A 255 5.59 23.08 1.00
CA LEU A 255 7.02 23.26 1.28
C LEU A 255 7.41 22.58 2.61
N TRP A 256 6.53 22.62 3.62
CA TRP A 256 6.75 21.93 4.89
C TRP A 256 6.79 20.42 4.73
N VAL A 257 5.90 19.83 3.92
CA VAL A 257 5.89 18.39 3.61
C VAL A 257 7.18 17.98 2.89
N LEU A 258 7.60 18.75 1.88
CA LEU A 258 8.85 18.49 1.16
C LEU A 258 10.07 18.57 2.09
N LEU A 259 10.12 19.60 2.93
CA LEU A 259 11.23 19.83 3.86
C LEU A 259 11.27 18.76 4.96
N ALA A 260 10.11 18.32 5.46
CA ALA A 260 10.01 17.20 6.39
C ALA A 260 10.54 15.90 5.76
N GLY A 261 10.16 15.62 4.51
CA GLY A 261 10.65 14.46 3.75
C GLY A 261 12.18 14.48 3.56
N VAL A 262 12.74 15.62 3.13
CA VAL A 262 14.20 15.78 2.98
C VAL A 262 14.91 15.64 4.32
N THR A 263 14.37 16.24 5.38
CA THR A 263 14.93 16.15 6.73
C THR A 263 14.93 14.71 7.23
N PHE A 264 13.85 13.96 6.98
CA PHE A 264 13.75 12.54 7.31
C PHE A 264 14.78 11.70 6.56
N VAL A 265 14.93 11.90 5.24
CA VAL A 265 15.94 11.20 4.43
C VAL A 265 17.36 11.48 4.94
N LEU A 266 17.67 12.74 5.25
CA LEU A 266 18.96 13.13 5.83
C LEU A 266 19.16 12.46 7.20
N PHE A 267 18.14 12.46 8.05
CA PHE A 267 18.18 11.76 9.34
C PHE A 267 18.46 10.26 9.18
N CYS A 268 17.82 9.57 8.23
CA CYS A 268 18.10 8.16 7.94
C CYS A 268 19.56 7.94 7.51
N PHE A 269 20.10 8.80 6.64
CA PHE A 269 21.48 8.68 6.18
C PHE A 269 22.52 9.00 7.28
N TYR A 270 22.27 10.01 8.12
CA TYR A 270 23.26 10.50 9.09
C TYR A 270 23.10 9.93 10.50
N ALA A 271 21.92 9.45 10.91
CA ALA A 271 21.70 8.85 12.21
C ALA A 271 21.54 7.32 12.13
N VAL A 272 20.61 6.84 11.29
CA VAL A 272 20.28 5.41 11.24
C VAL A 272 21.42 4.59 10.64
N ARG A 273 21.99 5.01 9.50
CA ARG A 273 23.09 4.28 8.85
C ARG A 273 24.33 4.09 9.75
N PRO A 274 24.88 5.13 10.42
CA PRO A 274 26.02 4.93 11.32
C PRO A 274 25.65 4.17 12.60
N LEU A 275 24.41 4.29 13.09
CA LEU A 275 23.94 3.50 14.24
C LEU A 275 23.95 2.00 13.89
N MET A 276 23.41 1.62 12.73
CA MET A 276 23.44 0.26 12.23
C MET A 276 24.88 -0.25 12.07
N TRP A 277 25.77 0.57 11.54
CA TRP A 277 27.17 0.18 11.37
C TRP A 277 27.92 0.01 12.69
N ARG A 278 27.57 0.80 13.72
CA ARG A 278 28.06 0.60 15.10
C ARG A 278 27.54 -0.70 15.71
N ILE A 279 26.27 -1.04 15.50
CA ILE A 279 25.69 -2.29 15.99
C ILE A 279 26.40 -3.48 15.35
N ILE A 280 26.60 -3.48 14.03
CA ILE A 280 27.29 -4.56 13.31
C ILE A 280 28.73 -4.74 13.81
N ARG A 281 29.45 -3.64 14.04
CA ARG A 281 30.83 -3.68 14.59
C ARG A 281 30.92 -4.16 16.03
N SER A 282 29.81 -4.15 16.77
CA SER A 282 29.76 -4.61 18.16
C SER A 282 29.50 -6.11 18.28
N ILE A 283 29.30 -6.81 17.16
CA ILE A 283 29.14 -8.26 17.11
C ILE A 283 30.55 -8.88 16.98
N PRO A 284 31.03 -9.65 17.97
CA PRO A 284 32.29 -10.39 17.86
C PRO A 284 32.21 -11.39 16.71
N GLU A 285 33.27 -11.50 15.89
CA GLU A 285 33.34 -12.45 14.78
C GLU A 285 33.16 -13.89 15.30
N GLY A 286 31.98 -14.48 15.07
CA GLY A 286 31.68 -15.88 15.39
C GLY A 286 30.50 -16.16 16.32
N ASP A 287 29.84 -15.13 16.88
CA ASP A 287 28.62 -15.30 17.68
C ASP A 287 27.36 -15.05 16.83
N ASP A 288 26.32 -15.87 17.03
CA ASP A 288 25.03 -15.69 16.34
C ASP A 288 24.42 -14.34 16.72
N VAL A 289 23.77 -13.67 15.75
CA VAL A 289 23.08 -12.39 15.99
C VAL A 289 22.07 -12.58 17.11
N SER A 290 22.25 -11.86 18.22
CA SER A 290 21.38 -11.99 19.39
C SER A 290 19.93 -11.66 19.02
N ASN A 291 18.97 -12.43 19.56
CA ASN A 291 17.54 -12.16 19.40
C ASN A 291 17.18 -10.71 19.71
N ALA A 292 17.84 -10.10 20.71
CA ALA A 292 17.63 -8.71 21.08
C ALA A 292 18.00 -7.72 19.95
N GLN A 293 19.06 -8.01 19.18
CA GLN A 293 19.48 -7.19 18.04
C GLN A 293 18.51 -7.33 16.86
N ILE A 294 18.04 -8.54 16.58
CA ILE A 294 17.02 -8.79 15.55
C ILE A 294 15.74 -8.03 15.90
N THR A 295 15.28 -8.13 17.17
CA THR A 295 14.10 -7.39 17.64
C THR A 295 14.31 -5.88 17.51
N LEU A 296 15.48 -5.36 17.90
CA LEU A 296 15.78 -3.93 17.79
C LEU A 296 15.77 -3.44 16.33
N ILE A 297 16.33 -4.22 15.40
CA ILE A 297 16.31 -3.89 13.96
C ILE A 297 14.86 -3.91 13.44
N LEU A 298 14.08 -4.95 13.75
CA LEU A 298 12.68 -5.04 13.33
C LEU A 298 11.83 -3.91 13.91
N THR A 299 12.02 -3.55 15.18
CA THR A 299 11.34 -2.40 15.82
C THR A 299 11.77 -1.08 15.17
N GLY A 300 13.06 -0.90 14.87
CA GLY A 300 13.55 0.28 14.16
C GLY A 300 12.92 0.43 12.77
N VAL A 301 12.79 -0.68 12.04
CA VAL A 301 12.13 -0.75 10.73
C VAL A 301 10.64 -0.37 10.84
N MET A 302 9.95 -0.83 11.89
CA MET A 302 8.56 -0.46 12.15
C MET A 302 8.38 1.03 12.45
N ILE A 303 9.26 1.61 13.27
CA ILE A 303 9.22 3.04 13.61
C ILE A 303 9.52 3.91 12.38
N ALA A 304 10.43 3.46 11.52
CA ALA A 304 10.82 4.21 10.33
C ALA A 304 9.78 4.17 9.20
N GLY A 305 8.95 3.14 9.13
CA GLY A 305 7.90 3.01 8.11
C GLY A 305 6.50 3.41 8.58
N ALA A 306 6.34 3.87 9.82
CA ALA A 306 5.13 4.48 10.36
C ALA A 306 5.09 5.99 10.04
#